data_AF-A0A1M7QW91-F1
#
_entry.id   AF-A0A1M7QW91-F1
#
_cell.length_a   1.000
_cell.length_b   1.000
_cell.length_c   1.000
_cell.angle_alpha   90.00
_cell.angle_beta   90.00
_cell.angle_gamma   90.00
#
_symmetry.space_group_name_H-M   'P 1'
#
loop_
_entity.id
_entity.type
_entity.pdbx_description
1 polymer ?
#
loop_
_entity_poly.entity_id
_entity_poly.type
_entity_poly.pdbx_seq_one_letter_code
_entity_poly.pdbx_strand_id
1 'polypeptide(L)'
;MTRMGQSEQQVIERSTTGQPSADRRLLTRLLLALVAACAAAVPVALLAIVVKNVDWPVARLDLSIARGLNEYAADNPWFVDVLDWISTVGHPASFRIGATVAALWLLAVDRPRLALWTLVTTWGGALLGVLLKLLVARARPVLPEAVAHADGYSFPSGHALGAFVGCAVLLLLWLDAERPERKAIPWVVACLGTVAVCFSRLGLGVHYFSDVVGGCVVGLGWVAATTIVFQVWRRESGLPAADVVNTGIEPERAEKDVDNRPLPRWRAAPAEIARALPRLVPFWIGLVVVTAGVGWLVTKVFGESVLGDVDRELPVWFSDHRTTTLDDLTAFGTLLGETTTITIVTAVAFFFARLLYRRWLEPVVILLAVVGEVWGFVLVAWLVDRSRPPVPQLDIAPPTSSYPSGHTAATVACYGVLAVLAARRTRVPRPWLFAGVALAAVVIGVCRIYRGMHHPTDVVAGAAYGAVWLTIVVVVLLRKSPQPEGFTVRKVST
;
A
#
# COMPACT_ATOMS: atom_id res chain seq x y z
N MET A 1 53.50 -57.34 -2.48
CA MET A 1 52.55 -56.67 -3.40
C MET A 1 51.46 -56.03 -2.55
N THR A 2 51.70 -54.82 -2.03
CA THR A 2 50.77 -54.17 -1.08
C THR A 2 51.07 -52.68 -1.07
N ARG A 3 50.43 -51.91 -1.97
CA ARG A 3 50.26 -50.44 -1.91
C ARG A 3 49.47 -49.97 -3.15
N MET A 4 48.19 -50.34 -3.23
CA MET A 4 47.29 -49.79 -4.25
C MET A 4 45.82 -49.80 -3.80
N GLY A 5 45.57 -49.55 -2.50
CA GLY A 5 44.22 -49.59 -1.93
C GLY A 5 43.84 -48.43 -1.00
N GLN A 6 44.74 -47.49 -0.70
CA GLN A 6 44.45 -46.41 0.26
C GLN A 6 44.18 -45.04 -0.37
N SER A 7 44.52 -44.83 -1.64
CA SER A 7 44.32 -43.53 -2.31
C SER A 7 42.91 -43.32 -2.87
N GLU A 8 42.20 -44.39 -3.26
CA GLU A 8 40.83 -44.25 -3.81
C GLU A 8 39.77 -44.10 -2.72
N GLN A 9 39.95 -44.72 -1.54
CA GLN A 9 39.03 -44.53 -0.41
C GLN A 9 39.08 -43.10 0.15
N GLN A 10 40.24 -42.43 0.12
CA GLN A 10 40.35 -41.04 0.57
C GLN A 10 39.75 -40.01 -0.41
N VAL A 11 39.57 -40.36 -1.68
CA VAL A 11 38.96 -39.46 -2.69
C VAL A 11 37.44 -39.55 -2.67
N ILE A 12 36.87 -40.71 -2.29
CA ILE A 12 35.41 -40.89 -2.18
C ILE A 12 34.85 -40.37 -0.84
N GLU A 13 35.64 -40.35 0.25
CA GLU A 13 35.19 -39.79 1.53
C GLU A 13 35.22 -38.27 1.62
N ARG A 14 35.91 -37.56 0.71
CA ARG A 14 35.99 -36.09 0.73
C ARG A 14 34.86 -35.36 0.00
N SER A 15 33.93 -36.06 -0.65
CA SER A 15 32.81 -35.42 -1.36
C SER A 15 31.48 -35.41 -0.58
N THR A 16 31.44 -35.89 0.66
CA THR A 16 30.21 -35.98 1.47
C THR A 16 30.26 -35.20 2.78
N THR A 17 31.16 -34.23 2.92
CA THR A 17 31.11 -33.24 4.01
C THR A 17 30.12 -32.11 3.68
N GLY A 18 28.84 -32.48 3.72
CA GLY A 18 27.79 -31.69 4.38
C GLY A 18 27.57 -30.24 3.94
N GLN A 19 27.39 -29.95 2.65
CA GLN A 19 26.44 -28.89 2.30
C GLN A 19 25.03 -29.44 2.56
N PRO A 20 24.25 -28.91 3.52
CA PRO A 20 22.89 -29.40 3.72
C PRO A 20 22.13 -29.30 2.40
N SER A 21 21.49 -30.39 1.97
CA SER A 21 20.66 -30.40 0.76
C SER A 21 19.70 -29.21 0.82
N ALA A 22 19.38 -28.60 -0.33
CA ALA A 22 18.46 -27.47 -0.40
C ALA A 22 17.16 -27.77 0.38
N ASP A 23 16.74 -29.04 0.38
CA ASP A 23 15.60 -29.57 1.13
C ASP A 23 15.76 -29.46 2.65
N ARG A 24 16.93 -29.76 3.23
CA ARG A 24 17.16 -29.59 4.68
C ARG A 24 17.09 -28.13 5.08
N ARG A 25 17.64 -27.22 4.26
CA ARG A 25 17.55 -25.77 4.50
C ARG A 25 16.11 -25.26 4.41
N LEU A 26 15.34 -25.75 3.43
CA LEU A 26 13.93 -25.43 3.29
C LEU A 26 13.13 -25.96 4.49
N LEU A 27 13.35 -27.22 4.89
CA LEU A 27 12.66 -27.85 6.02
C LEU A 27 12.95 -27.11 7.33
N THR A 28 14.21 -26.74 7.60
CA THR A 28 14.57 -25.93 8.77
C THR A 28 13.87 -24.56 8.74
N ARG A 29 13.77 -23.92 7.57
CA ARG A 29 13.07 -22.62 7.43
C ARG A 29 11.57 -22.75 7.68
N LEU A 30 10.94 -23.78 7.12
CA LEU A 30 9.52 -24.06 7.33
C LEU A 30 9.23 -24.38 8.79
N LEU A 31 10.09 -25.16 9.46
CA LEU A 31 9.96 -25.45 10.89
C LEU A 31 10.15 -24.20 11.75
N LEU A 32 11.15 -23.36 11.46
CA LEU A 32 11.33 -22.09 12.18
C LEU A 32 10.16 -21.13 11.97
N ALA A 33 9.64 -21.04 10.74
CA ALA A 33 8.47 -20.24 10.43
C ALA A 33 7.21 -20.76 11.14
N LEU A 34 7.03 -22.08 11.18
CA LEU A 34 5.92 -22.72 11.90
C LEU A 34 6.02 -22.49 13.41
N VAL A 35 7.20 -22.69 14.00
CA VAL A 35 7.43 -22.44 15.43
C VAL A 35 7.18 -20.97 15.78
N ALA A 36 7.66 -20.03 14.95
CA ALA A 36 7.40 -18.60 15.15
C ALA A 36 5.90 -18.27 15.01
N ALA A 37 5.21 -18.86 14.03
CA ALA A 37 3.78 -18.69 13.84
C ALA A 37 2.98 -19.25 15.03
N CYS A 38 3.32 -20.44 15.53
CA CYS A 38 2.71 -21.02 16.72
C CYS A 38 3.01 -20.20 17.97
N ALA A 39 4.25 -19.74 18.16
CA ALA A 39 4.64 -18.89 19.28
C ALA A 39 3.86 -17.57 19.30
N ALA A 40 3.49 -17.02 18.14
CA ALA A 40 2.66 -15.83 18.04
C ALA A 40 1.15 -16.14 18.17
N ALA A 41 0.67 -17.24 17.57
CA ALA A 41 -0.76 -17.55 17.50
C ALA A 41 -1.32 -18.18 18.79
N VAL A 42 -0.53 -19.00 19.50
CA VAL A 42 -0.98 -19.71 20.71
C VAL A 42 -1.34 -18.72 21.84
N PRO A 43 -0.52 -17.72 22.20
CA PRO A 43 -0.89 -16.74 23.21
C PRO A 43 -2.17 -15.97 22.85
N VAL A 44 -2.35 -15.64 21.57
CA VAL A 44 -3.54 -14.92 21.08
C VAL A 44 -4.78 -15.81 21.15
N ALA A 45 -4.67 -17.08 20.76
CA ALA A 45 -5.76 -18.04 20.86
C ALA A 45 -6.14 -18.32 22.33
N LEU A 46 -5.16 -18.49 23.21
CA LEU A 46 -5.40 -18.66 24.65
C LEU A 46 -6.06 -17.42 25.26
N LEU A 47 -5.58 -16.23 24.92
CA LEU A 47 -6.21 -14.97 25.34
C LEU A 47 -7.65 -14.86 24.81
N ALA A 48 -7.89 -15.19 23.54
CA ALA A 48 -9.23 -15.18 22.96
C ALA A 48 -10.19 -16.16 23.66
N ILE A 49 -9.71 -17.36 24.05
CA ILE A 49 -10.49 -18.33 24.83
C ILE A 49 -10.80 -17.74 26.21
N VAL A 50 -9.77 -17.28 26.94
CA VAL A 50 -9.91 -16.69 28.28
C VAL A 50 -10.95 -15.56 28.27
N VAL A 51 -10.87 -14.70 27.27
CA VAL A 51 -11.67 -13.49 27.11
C VAL A 51 -13.14 -13.77 26.76
N LYS A 52 -13.42 -14.88 26.09
CA LYS A 52 -14.80 -15.31 25.78
C LYS A 52 -15.52 -15.93 26.97
N ASN A 53 -14.80 -16.38 27.99
CA ASN A 53 -15.38 -17.05 29.16
C ASN A 53 -15.79 -16.02 30.24
N VAL A 54 -17.08 -15.72 30.31
CA VAL A 54 -17.65 -14.69 31.19
C VAL A 54 -17.50 -15.02 32.69
N ASP A 55 -17.41 -16.30 33.05
CA ASP A 55 -17.32 -16.75 34.44
C ASP A 55 -15.88 -16.78 35.00
N TRP A 56 -14.89 -16.51 34.16
CA TRP A 56 -13.49 -16.63 34.54
C TRP A 56 -13.00 -15.41 35.35
N PRO A 57 -11.97 -15.57 36.18
CA PRO A 57 -11.41 -14.47 36.99
C PRO A 57 -11.04 -13.23 36.17
N VAL A 58 -10.62 -13.42 34.92
CA VAL A 58 -10.25 -12.33 34.01
C VAL A 58 -11.44 -11.46 33.65
N ALA A 59 -12.63 -12.04 33.40
CA ALA A 59 -13.83 -11.28 33.10
C ALA A 59 -14.29 -10.44 34.30
N ARG A 60 -14.13 -10.95 35.53
CA ARG A 60 -14.40 -10.20 36.77
C ARG A 60 -13.43 -9.03 36.94
N LEU A 61 -12.13 -9.26 36.71
CA LEU A 61 -11.10 -8.22 36.76
C LEU A 61 -11.34 -7.12 35.72
N ASP A 62 -11.67 -7.53 34.48
CA ASP A 62 -11.99 -6.63 33.39
C ASP A 62 -13.16 -5.70 33.73
N LEU A 63 -14.24 -6.26 34.30
CA LEU A 63 -15.40 -5.49 34.72
C LEU A 63 -15.10 -4.59 35.93
N SER A 64 -14.32 -5.06 36.91
CA SER A 64 -13.97 -4.24 38.08
C SER A 64 -13.13 -3.02 37.70
N ILE A 65 -12.16 -3.20 36.79
CA ILE A 65 -11.33 -2.10 36.29
C ILE A 65 -12.19 -1.14 35.46
N ALA A 66 -13.01 -1.65 34.55
CA ALA A 66 -13.84 -0.82 33.68
C ALA A 66 -14.85 0.03 34.48
N ARG A 67 -15.49 -0.55 35.51
CA ARG A 67 -16.44 0.18 36.37
C ARG A 67 -15.73 1.26 37.19
N GLY A 68 -14.66 0.91 37.90
CA GLY A 68 -13.96 1.86 38.76
C GLY A 68 -13.38 3.04 37.99
N LEU A 69 -12.86 2.81 36.78
CA LEU A 69 -12.40 3.91 35.92
C LEU A 69 -13.54 4.75 35.36
N ASN A 70 -14.68 4.15 35.00
CA ASN A 70 -15.83 4.89 34.49
C ASN A 70 -16.49 5.76 35.57
N GLU A 71 -16.61 5.25 36.80
CA GLU A 71 -17.10 6.03 37.95
C GLU A 71 -16.22 7.25 38.18
N TYR A 72 -14.89 7.07 38.21
CA TYR A 72 -13.97 8.20 38.35
C TYR A 72 -14.07 9.19 37.18
N ALA A 73 -14.19 8.68 35.95
CA ALA A 73 -14.29 9.51 34.74
C ALA A 73 -15.60 10.31 34.68
N ALA A 74 -16.71 9.72 35.13
CA ALA A 74 -18.01 10.39 35.22
C ALA A 74 -17.97 11.59 36.18
N ASP A 75 -17.24 11.44 37.30
CA ASP A 75 -17.08 12.51 38.29
C ASP A 75 -16.06 13.59 37.87
N ASN A 76 -15.23 13.34 36.86
CA ASN A 76 -14.10 14.19 36.47
C ASN A 76 -14.08 14.48 34.95
N PRO A 77 -14.84 15.47 34.45
CA PRO A 77 -14.87 15.78 33.01
C PRO A 77 -13.49 16.11 32.41
N TRP A 78 -12.63 16.81 33.15
CA TRP A 78 -11.26 17.12 32.72
C TRP A 78 -10.44 15.85 32.42
N PHE A 79 -10.70 14.76 33.13
CA PHE A 79 -10.02 13.49 32.94
C PHE A 79 -10.45 12.88 31.59
N VAL A 80 -11.74 12.92 31.27
CA VAL A 80 -12.28 12.46 29.98
C VAL A 80 -11.66 13.25 28.83
N ASP A 81 -11.59 14.59 28.93
CA ASP A 81 -11.02 15.44 27.89
C ASP A 81 -9.54 15.10 27.60
N VAL A 82 -8.75 14.87 28.65
CA VAL A 82 -7.34 14.48 28.52
C VAL A 82 -7.22 13.11 27.86
N LEU A 83 -8.02 12.12 28.26
CA LEU A 83 -7.98 10.79 27.67
C LEU A 83 -8.46 10.79 26.23
N ASP A 84 -9.46 11.58 25.88
CA ASP A 84 -9.95 11.72 24.50
C ASP A 84 -8.89 12.36 23.60
N TRP A 85 -8.20 13.40 24.09
CA TRP A 85 -7.07 14.00 23.37
C TRP A 85 -5.94 12.99 23.15
N ILE A 86 -5.53 12.25 24.20
CA ILE A 86 -4.52 11.19 24.08
C ILE A 86 -4.97 10.12 23.08
N SER A 87 -6.25 9.72 23.12
CA SER A 87 -6.79 8.71 22.22
C SER A 87 -6.85 9.20 20.78
N THR A 88 -7.11 10.49 20.56
CA THR A 88 -7.14 11.11 19.23
C THR A 88 -5.75 11.19 18.62
N VAL A 89 -4.75 11.63 19.40
CA VAL A 89 -3.35 11.62 18.96
C VAL A 89 -2.85 10.19 18.73
N GLY A 90 -3.18 9.29 19.65
CA GLY A 90 -2.88 7.86 19.60
C GLY A 90 -3.78 7.04 18.67
N HIS A 91 -4.55 7.69 17.81
CA HIS A 91 -5.45 6.99 16.92
C HIS A 91 -4.66 6.11 15.93
N PRO A 92 -5.09 4.87 15.62
CA PRO A 92 -4.37 3.99 14.70
C PRO A 92 -4.14 4.58 13.30
N ALA A 93 -4.97 5.55 12.88
CA ALA A 93 -4.75 6.27 11.62
C ALA A 93 -3.51 7.17 11.69
N SER A 94 -3.27 7.85 12.82
CA SER A 94 -2.11 8.72 13.04
C SER A 94 -0.80 7.97 12.84
N PHE A 95 -0.67 6.78 13.44
CA PHE A 95 0.50 5.92 13.27
C PHE A 95 0.65 5.40 11.82
N ARG A 96 -0.45 5.05 11.14
CA ARG A 96 -0.43 4.63 9.73
C ARG A 96 0.01 5.75 8.79
N ILE A 97 -0.48 6.96 9.00
CA ILE A 97 -0.08 8.15 8.24
C ILE A 97 1.41 8.43 8.49
N GLY A 98 1.84 8.49 9.75
CA GLY A 98 3.24 8.72 10.11
C GLY A 98 4.18 7.67 9.53
N ALA A 99 3.84 6.39 9.62
CA ALA A 99 4.61 5.29 9.05
C ALA A 99 4.68 5.36 7.51
N THR A 100 3.59 5.78 6.86
CA THR A 100 3.56 5.95 5.39
C THR A 100 4.45 7.11 4.95
N VAL A 101 4.39 8.24 5.66
CA VAL A 101 5.29 9.38 5.42
C VAL A 101 6.75 8.98 5.65
N ALA A 102 7.03 8.26 6.74
CA ALA A 102 8.37 7.73 7.02
C ALA A 102 8.83 6.78 5.91
N ALA A 103 7.98 5.87 5.43
CA ALA A 103 8.30 4.97 4.33
C ALA A 103 8.58 5.73 3.02
N LEU A 104 7.81 6.77 2.68
CA LEU A 104 8.08 7.63 1.52
C LEU A 104 9.41 8.37 1.65
N TRP A 105 9.71 8.92 2.82
CA TRP A 105 11.00 9.53 3.11
C TRP A 105 12.14 8.50 3.00
N LEU A 106 11.95 7.29 3.54
CA LEU A 106 12.91 6.19 3.41
C LEU A 106 13.15 5.80 1.95
N LEU A 107 12.12 5.79 1.10
CA LEU A 107 12.32 5.61 -0.34
C LEU A 107 13.17 6.75 -0.92
N ALA A 108 12.86 8.01 -0.56
CA ALA A 108 13.57 9.23 -0.96
C ALA A 108 15.07 9.15 -0.66
N VAL A 109 15.43 8.68 0.55
CA VAL A 109 16.82 8.50 0.99
C VAL A 109 17.43 7.13 0.61
N ASP A 110 16.83 6.44 -0.35
CA ASP A 110 17.29 5.15 -0.89
C ASP A 110 17.41 4.02 0.13
N ARG A 111 16.45 3.94 1.05
CA ARG A 111 16.21 2.85 2.03
C ARG A 111 14.95 2.04 1.71
N PRO A 112 14.83 1.44 0.51
CA PRO A 112 13.61 0.75 0.06
C PRO A 112 13.23 -0.47 0.90
N ARG A 113 14.23 -1.18 1.44
CA ARG A 113 14.04 -2.34 2.30
C ARG A 113 13.32 -1.93 3.59
N LEU A 114 13.86 -0.91 4.25
CA LEU A 114 13.32 -0.40 5.50
C LEU A 114 11.92 0.20 5.29
N ALA A 115 11.70 0.91 4.18
CA ALA A 115 10.38 1.41 3.80
C ALA A 115 9.34 0.28 3.66
N LEU A 116 9.71 -0.83 3.02
CA LEU A 116 8.84 -2.00 2.89
C LEU A 116 8.54 -2.63 4.24
N TRP A 117 9.55 -2.81 5.09
CA TRP A 117 9.34 -3.31 6.45
C TRP A 117 8.40 -2.42 7.24
N THR A 118 8.60 -1.09 7.22
CA THR A 118 7.72 -0.12 7.88
C THR A 118 6.26 -0.28 7.43
N LEU A 119 6.01 -0.33 6.12
CA LEU A 119 4.65 -0.46 5.59
C LEU A 119 4.02 -1.82 5.95
N VAL A 120 4.75 -2.93 5.77
CA VAL A 120 4.26 -4.28 6.08
C VAL A 120 3.96 -4.41 7.57
N THR A 121 4.84 -3.92 8.43
CA THR A 121 4.66 -3.98 9.87
C THR A 121 3.45 -3.17 10.32
N THR A 122 3.30 -1.92 9.86
CA THR A 122 2.18 -1.07 10.28
C THR A 122 0.84 -1.45 9.64
N TRP A 123 0.77 -1.60 8.31
CA TRP A 123 -0.49 -1.92 7.62
C TRP A 123 -0.88 -3.40 7.77
N GLY A 124 0.09 -4.31 7.78
CA GLY A 124 -0.17 -5.72 8.07
C GLY A 124 -0.64 -5.94 9.50
N GLY A 125 -0.12 -5.17 10.46
CA GLY A 125 -0.62 -5.19 11.85
C GLY A 125 -2.06 -4.69 11.95
N ALA A 126 -2.41 -3.65 11.20
CA ALA A 126 -3.78 -3.16 11.13
C ALA A 126 -4.75 -4.20 10.53
N LEU A 127 -4.35 -4.85 9.43
CA LEU A 127 -5.13 -5.94 8.82
C LEU A 127 -5.30 -7.11 9.80
N LEU A 128 -4.23 -7.53 10.46
CA LEU A 128 -4.28 -8.57 11.49
C LEU A 128 -5.26 -8.20 12.62
N GLY A 129 -5.25 -6.95 13.07
CA GLY A 129 -6.20 -6.45 14.07
C GLY A 129 -7.66 -6.56 13.63
N VAL A 130 -7.98 -6.22 12.38
CA VAL A 130 -9.34 -6.38 11.82
C VAL A 130 -9.74 -7.85 11.76
N LEU A 131 -8.87 -8.71 11.25
CA LEU A 131 -9.14 -10.15 11.15
C LEU A 131 -9.39 -10.78 12.53
N LEU A 132 -8.57 -10.44 13.53
CA LEU A 132 -8.74 -10.93 14.90
C LEU A 132 -10.04 -10.40 15.54
N LYS A 133 -10.44 -9.16 15.26
CA LYS A 133 -11.73 -8.63 15.72
C LYS A 133 -12.91 -9.42 15.18
N LEU A 134 -12.89 -9.76 13.89
CA LEU A 134 -13.93 -10.55 13.25
C LEU A 134 -13.95 -11.99 13.77
N LEU A 135 -12.77 -12.57 14.04
CA LEU A 135 -12.64 -13.95 14.53
C LEU A 135 -13.09 -14.10 15.99
N VAL A 136 -12.69 -13.16 16.86
CA VAL A 136 -13.01 -13.22 18.29
C VAL A 136 -14.43 -12.69 18.54
N ALA A 137 -14.85 -11.64 17.86
CA ALA A 137 -16.20 -11.08 17.98
C ALA A 137 -16.64 -10.80 19.43
N ARG A 138 -15.72 -10.31 20.28
CA ARG A 138 -16.02 -9.99 21.69
C ARG A 138 -16.85 -8.71 21.77
N ALA A 139 -17.90 -8.72 22.60
CA ALA A 139 -18.70 -7.55 22.93
C ALA A 139 -17.90 -6.51 23.74
N ARG A 140 -18.27 -5.22 23.66
CA ARG A 140 -17.67 -4.12 24.41
C ARG A 140 -18.19 -4.04 25.85
N PRO A 141 -17.48 -3.34 26.76
CA PRO A 141 -18.00 -3.01 28.08
C PRO A 141 -19.34 -2.28 27.98
N VAL A 142 -20.33 -2.76 28.74
CA VAL A 142 -21.61 -2.08 28.94
C VAL A 142 -21.59 -1.53 30.36
N LEU A 143 -21.47 -0.22 30.48
CA LEU A 143 -21.31 0.49 31.74
C LEU A 143 -22.52 1.42 31.96
N PRO A 144 -23.03 1.53 33.21
CA PRO A 144 -23.98 2.59 33.57
C PRO A 144 -23.31 3.95 33.32
N GLU A 145 -24.01 4.88 32.65
CA GLU A 145 -23.51 6.24 32.36
C GLU A 145 -22.12 6.22 31.69
N ALA A 146 -22.03 5.52 30.56
CA ALA A 146 -20.77 5.44 29.82
C ALA A 146 -20.33 6.82 29.30
N VAL A 147 -19.10 7.21 29.65
CA VAL A 147 -18.52 8.51 29.27
C VAL A 147 -18.10 8.58 27.79
N ALA A 148 -18.00 7.45 27.10
CA ALA A 148 -17.69 7.38 25.67
C ALA A 148 -18.27 6.12 25.01
N HIS A 149 -18.49 6.20 23.70
CA HIS A 149 -18.99 5.08 22.87
C HIS A 149 -18.05 4.78 21.70
N ALA A 150 -18.00 3.51 21.31
CA ALA A 150 -17.22 3.05 20.17
C ALA A 150 -17.90 1.86 19.49
N ASP A 151 -17.87 1.84 18.16
CA ASP A 151 -18.53 0.79 17.38
C ASP A 151 -17.68 -0.49 17.22
N GLY A 152 -18.34 -1.59 16.87
CA GLY A 152 -17.72 -2.88 16.55
C GLY A 152 -17.14 -3.64 17.75
N TYR A 153 -16.40 -4.72 17.46
CA TYR A 153 -15.87 -5.63 18.49
C TYR A 153 -14.72 -5.04 19.31
N SER A 154 -14.61 -5.50 20.56
CA SER A 154 -13.69 -4.99 21.57
C SER A 154 -12.30 -5.63 21.52
N PHE A 155 -12.20 -6.94 21.29
CA PHE A 155 -10.93 -7.67 21.29
C PHE A 155 -10.36 -7.91 19.88
N PRO A 156 -9.06 -7.70 19.65
CA PRO A 156 -8.13 -6.92 20.49
C PRO A 156 -8.39 -5.41 20.36
N SER A 157 -7.89 -4.62 21.30
CA SER A 157 -7.95 -3.15 21.20
C SER A 157 -7.10 -2.65 20.03
N GLY A 158 -7.75 -2.03 19.04
CA GLY A 158 -7.08 -1.50 17.85
C GLY A 158 -6.15 -0.31 18.15
N HIS A 159 -6.49 0.51 19.16
CA HIS A 159 -5.64 1.60 19.63
C HIS A 159 -4.40 1.06 20.33
N ALA A 160 -4.54 0.04 21.20
CA ALA A 160 -3.39 -0.58 21.87
C ALA A 160 -2.45 -1.25 20.86
N LEU A 161 -3.01 -2.05 19.94
CA LEU A 161 -2.24 -2.67 18.85
C LEU A 161 -1.54 -1.63 17.96
N GLY A 162 -2.28 -0.62 17.51
CA GLY A 162 -1.78 0.44 16.65
C GLY A 162 -0.68 1.28 17.30
N ALA A 163 -0.86 1.65 18.57
CA ALA A 163 0.15 2.39 19.34
C ALA A 163 1.38 1.53 19.59
N PHE A 164 1.23 0.26 19.98
CA PHE A 164 2.37 -0.64 20.18
C PHE A 164 3.19 -0.78 18.90
N VAL A 165 2.54 -1.13 17.79
CA VAL A 165 3.21 -1.32 16.49
C VAL A 165 3.81 -0.01 15.99
N GLY A 166 3.06 1.10 16.06
CA GLY A 166 3.51 2.41 15.61
C GLY A 166 4.70 2.94 16.40
N CYS A 167 4.62 2.95 17.73
CA CYS A 167 5.71 3.36 18.60
C CYS A 167 6.94 2.46 18.43
N ALA A 168 6.77 1.14 18.30
CA ALA A 168 7.89 0.23 18.05
C ALA A 168 8.56 0.48 16.70
N VAL A 169 7.78 0.71 15.64
CA VAL A 169 8.31 1.07 14.31
C VAL A 169 9.10 2.38 14.37
N LEU A 170 8.54 3.44 14.97
CA LEU A 170 9.24 4.71 15.11
C LEU A 170 10.51 4.56 15.97
N LEU A 171 10.45 3.83 17.09
CA LEU A 171 11.63 3.52 17.88
C LEU A 171 12.71 2.84 17.03
N LEU A 172 12.38 1.75 16.33
CA LEU A 172 13.34 0.95 15.57
C LEU A 172 13.91 1.66 14.33
N LEU A 173 13.22 2.69 13.83
CA LEU A 173 13.68 3.57 12.75
C LEU A 173 14.63 4.67 13.22
N TRP A 174 14.45 5.17 14.45
CA TRP A 174 15.20 6.31 15.00
C TRP A 174 16.22 5.93 16.10
N LEU A 175 16.40 4.63 16.38
CA LEU A 175 17.50 4.16 17.20
C LEU A 175 18.83 4.44 16.48
N ASP A 176 19.53 5.45 16.98
CA ASP A 176 20.84 5.85 16.48
C ASP A 176 21.94 4.96 17.09
N ALA A 177 22.68 4.28 16.22
CA ALA A 177 23.79 3.43 16.62
C ALA A 177 24.98 4.25 17.16
N GLU A 178 25.13 5.50 16.73
CA GLU A 178 26.31 6.33 17.02
C GLU A 178 26.26 7.00 18.40
N ARG A 179 25.10 7.05 19.05
CA ARG A 179 24.90 7.73 20.35
C ARG A 179 24.25 6.82 21.39
N PRO A 180 24.95 5.77 21.86
CA PRO A 180 24.43 4.81 22.83
C PRO A 180 23.91 5.43 24.12
N GLU A 181 24.52 6.51 24.58
CA GLU A 181 24.14 7.26 25.79
C GLU A 181 22.76 7.94 25.68
N ARG A 182 22.21 8.11 24.47
CA ARG A 182 20.89 8.74 24.26
C ARG A 182 19.76 7.75 23.98
N LYS A 183 20.03 6.44 23.97
CA LYS A 183 19.05 5.40 23.62
C LYS A 183 17.90 5.29 24.62
N ALA A 184 18.09 5.67 25.87
CA ALA A 184 17.04 5.63 26.87
C ALA A 184 15.83 6.51 26.51
N ILE A 185 16.06 7.69 25.92
CA ILE A 185 15.00 8.66 25.59
C ILE A 185 13.97 8.07 24.61
N PRO A 186 14.33 7.58 23.41
CA PRO A 186 13.36 7.05 22.47
C PRO A 186 12.63 5.81 23.03
N TRP A 187 13.30 4.96 23.81
CA TRP A 187 12.65 3.85 24.51
C TRP A 187 11.59 4.33 25.51
N VAL A 188 11.94 5.30 26.36
CA VAL A 188 11.01 5.90 27.32
C VAL A 188 9.83 6.55 26.60
N VAL A 189 10.06 7.32 25.54
CA VAL A 189 8.99 7.96 24.76
C VAL A 189 8.07 6.92 24.12
N ALA A 190 8.61 5.86 23.51
CA ALA A 190 7.81 4.81 22.90
C ALA A 190 6.98 4.03 23.94
N CYS A 191 7.57 3.72 25.10
CA CYS A 191 6.88 3.05 26.20
C CYS A 191 5.78 3.93 26.80
N LEU A 192 6.10 5.19 27.16
CA LEU A 192 5.13 6.13 27.72
C LEU A 192 4.00 6.43 26.75
N GLY A 193 4.31 6.63 25.46
CA GLY A 193 3.29 6.84 24.43
C GLY A 193 2.35 5.64 24.30
N THR A 194 2.90 4.42 24.29
CA THR A 194 2.09 3.19 24.24
C THR A 194 1.21 3.05 25.48
N VAL A 195 1.78 3.25 26.68
CA VAL A 195 1.05 3.15 27.95
C VAL A 195 -0.05 4.22 28.04
N ALA A 196 0.23 5.46 27.64
CA ALA A 196 -0.75 6.54 27.64
C ALA A 196 -1.95 6.22 26.74
N VAL A 197 -1.70 5.73 25.51
CA VAL A 197 -2.78 5.32 24.61
C VAL A 197 -3.54 4.12 25.18
N CYS A 198 -2.85 3.12 25.71
CA CYS A 198 -3.48 1.97 26.37
C CYS A 198 -4.41 2.41 27.52
N PHE A 199 -3.91 3.27 28.39
CA PHE A 199 -4.66 3.80 29.53
C PHE A 199 -5.87 4.63 29.09
N SER A 200 -5.74 5.45 28.05
CA SER A 200 -6.88 6.22 27.50
C SER A 200 -8.07 5.33 27.13
N ARG A 201 -7.83 4.14 26.58
CA ARG A 201 -8.91 3.22 26.19
C ARG A 201 -9.58 2.53 27.37
N LEU A 202 -8.85 2.36 28.46
CA LEU A 202 -9.40 1.82 29.72
C LEU A 202 -10.20 2.91 30.45
N GLY A 203 -9.64 4.11 30.57
CA GLY A 203 -10.27 5.23 31.26
C GLY A 203 -11.54 5.73 30.57
N LEU A 204 -11.59 5.71 29.23
CA LEU A 204 -12.81 6.01 28.47
C LEU A 204 -13.87 4.89 28.50
N GLY A 205 -13.60 3.75 29.15
CA GLY A 205 -14.58 2.66 29.32
C GLY A 205 -14.92 1.88 28.04
N VAL A 206 -14.18 2.09 26.95
CA VAL A 206 -14.49 1.54 25.61
C VAL A 206 -13.84 0.18 25.32
N HIS A 207 -12.88 -0.24 26.15
CA HIS A 207 -12.20 -1.54 26.05
C HIS A 207 -11.93 -2.13 27.45
N TYR A 208 -11.91 -3.46 27.53
CA TYR A 208 -11.49 -4.17 28.72
C TYR A 208 -9.95 -4.19 28.86
N PHE A 209 -9.46 -4.41 30.08
CA PHE A 209 -8.02 -4.53 30.37
C PHE A 209 -7.37 -5.62 29.52
N SER A 210 -8.00 -6.79 29.42
CA SER A 210 -7.54 -7.89 28.58
C SER A 210 -7.56 -7.59 27.07
N ASP A 211 -8.43 -6.69 26.57
CA ASP A 211 -8.40 -6.25 25.16
C ASP A 211 -7.14 -5.45 24.86
N VAL A 212 -6.74 -4.61 25.81
CA VAL A 212 -5.54 -3.76 25.72
C VAL A 212 -4.28 -4.60 25.81
N VAL A 213 -4.20 -5.50 26.79
CA VAL A 213 -3.09 -6.46 26.92
C VAL A 213 -3.00 -7.34 25.68
N GLY A 214 -4.13 -7.87 25.20
CA GLY A 214 -4.19 -8.67 23.97
C GLY A 214 -3.70 -7.90 22.74
N GLY A 215 -4.09 -6.62 22.61
CA GLY A 215 -3.58 -5.74 21.56
C GLY A 215 -2.06 -5.56 21.60
N CYS A 216 -1.49 -5.33 22.79
CA CYS A 216 -0.03 -5.22 22.97
C CYS A 216 0.70 -6.52 22.68
N VAL A 217 0.18 -7.67 23.13
CA VAL A 217 0.79 -9.00 22.88
C VAL A 217 0.78 -9.33 21.39
N VAL A 218 -0.35 -9.10 20.70
CA VAL A 218 -0.45 -9.25 19.24
C VAL A 218 0.55 -8.32 18.55
N GLY A 219 0.64 -7.07 18.98
CA GLY A 219 1.55 -6.08 18.43
C GLY A 219 3.02 -6.48 18.57
N LEU A 220 3.41 -6.94 19.76
CA LEU A 220 4.76 -7.47 20.03
C LEU A 220 5.07 -8.66 19.13
N GLY A 221 4.17 -9.65 19.06
CA GLY A 221 4.36 -10.82 18.22
C GLY A 221 4.52 -10.45 16.74
N TRP A 222 3.70 -9.51 16.25
CA TRP A 222 3.76 -9.05 14.86
C TRP A 222 5.04 -8.27 14.54
N VAL A 223 5.45 -7.33 15.39
CA VAL A 223 6.70 -6.57 15.22
C VAL A 223 7.91 -7.52 15.29
N ALA A 224 7.92 -8.47 16.23
CA ALA A 224 8.98 -9.46 16.33
C ALA A 224 9.04 -10.33 15.06
N ALA A 225 7.92 -10.88 14.61
CA ALA A 225 7.86 -11.73 13.43
C ALA A 225 8.35 -11.00 12.15
N THR A 226 7.83 -9.80 11.90
CA THR A 226 8.23 -8.99 10.73
C THR A 226 9.71 -8.58 10.80
N THR A 227 10.22 -8.28 11.99
CA THR A 227 11.64 -7.96 12.21
C THR A 227 12.53 -9.18 11.99
N ILE A 228 12.15 -10.36 12.48
CA ILE A 228 12.88 -11.62 12.25
C ILE A 228 12.95 -11.92 10.74
N VAL A 229 11.82 -11.86 10.05
CA VAL A 229 11.75 -12.06 8.59
C VAL A 229 12.66 -11.06 7.87
N PHE A 230 12.67 -9.80 8.30
CA PHE A 230 13.55 -8.78 7.76
C PHE A 230 15.03 -9.09 7.98
N GLN A 231 15.43 -9.50 9.19
CA GLN A 231 16.82 -9.86 9.49
C GLN A 231 17.27 -11.12 8.73
N VAL A 232 16.38 -12.10 8.54
CA VAL A 232 16.65 -13.27 7.69
C VAL A 232 16.88 -12.82 6.25
N TRP A 233 16.01 -11.97 5.71
CA TRP A 233 16.15 -11.44 4.36
C TRP A 233 17.44 -10.60 4.17
N ARG A 234 17.86 -9.84 5.20
CA ARG A 234 19.14 -9.13 5.21
C ARG A 234 20.32 -10.09 5.11
N ARG A 235 20.33 -11.14 5.94
CA ARG A 235 21.39 -12.17 5.93
C ARG A 235 21.46 -12.88 4.58
N GLU A 236 20.32 -13.25 3.99
CA GLU A 236 20.27 -13.84 2.66
C GLU A 236 20.74 -12.90 1.55
N SER A 237 20.56 -11.59 1.76
CA SER A 237 21.08 -10.55 0.86
C SER A 237 22.57 -10.25 1.07
N GLY A 238 23.27 -11.01 1.92
CA GLY A 238 24.69 -10.83 2.23
C GLY A 238 25.01 -9.69 3.19
N LEU A 239 24.02 -9.14 3.88
CA LEU A 239 24.22 -8.09 4.89
C LEU A 239 24.42 -8.68 6.29
N PRO A 240 25.24 -8.05 7.16
CA PRO A 240 25.36 -8.41 8.56
C PRO A 240 24.02 -8.40 9.32
N ALA A 241 23.96 -9.20 10.38
CA ALA A 241 22.84 -9.13 11.32
C ALA A 241 22.89 -7.81 12.10
N ALA A 242 21.77 -7.09 12.19
CA ALA A 242 21.71 -5.92 13.07
C ALA A 242 21.43 -6.35 14.52
N ASP A 243 22.01 -5.62 15.46
CA ASP A 243 21.53 -5.60 16.83
C ASP A 243 20.29 -4.71 16.90
N VAL A 244 19.11 -5.32 16.76
CA VAL A 244 17.82 -4.62 16.66
C VAL A 244 17.56 -3.72 17.87
N VAL A 245 17.93 -4.18 19.06
CA VAL A 245 17.64 -3.49 20.33
C VAL A 245 18.53 -2.26 20.50
N ASN A 246 19.79 -2.38 20.10
CA ASN A 246 20.77 -1.33 20.33
C ASN A 246 20.97 -0.41 19.12
N THR A 247 20.76 -0.87 17.90
CA THR A 247 21.15 -0.15 16.68
C THR A 247 20.00 0.01 15.69
N GLY A 248 18.80 -0.43 16.07
CA GLY A 248 17.65 -0.45 15.19
C GLY A 248 17.79 -1.50 14.08
N ILE A 249 16.97 -1.34 13.04
CA ILE A 249 16.77 -2.42 12.05
C ILE A 249 17.81 -2.43 10.92
N GLU A 250 18.37 -1.27 10.56
CA GLU A 250 19.34 -1.12 9.45
C GLU A 250 20.43 -0.08 9.77
N PRO A 251 21.40 -0.40 10.66
CA PRO A 251 22.40 0.55 11.17
C PRO A 251 23.55 0.88 10.19
N GLU A 252 23.90 -0.04 9.29
CA GLU A 252 25.11 0.01 8.45
C GLU A 252 25.20 1.18 7.47
N ARG A 253 24.12 1.90 7.22
CA ARG A 253 24.11 3.05 6.31
C ARG A 253 23.95 4.40 7.04
N ALA A 254 23.96 4.39 8.38
CA ALA A 254 24.25 5.59 9.16
C ALA A 254 25.73 6.01 8.97
N GLU A 255 26.59 5.05 8.63
CA GLU A 255 27.94 5.31 8.16
C GLU A 255 27.87 6.18 6.89
N LYS A 256 28.62 7.30 6.90
CA LYS A 256 28.71 8.32 5.85
C LYS A 256 29.16 7.71 4.51
N ASP A 257 28.25 7.02 3.84
CA ASP A 257 28.43 6.59 2.45
C ASP A 257 27.95 7.73 1.53
N VAL A 258 28.47 8.95 1.77
CA VAL A 258 28.59 9.93 0.70
C VAL A 258 29.82 9.52 -0.09
N ASP A 259 29.61 8.47 -0.87
CA ASP A 259 30.52 8.10 -1.94
C ASP A 259 30.65 9.31 -2.88
N ASN A 260 31.77 10.03 -2.78
CA ASN A 260 32.12 11.17 -3.64
C ASN A 260 32.43 10.76 -5.09
N ARG A 261 32.26 9.48 -5.46
CA ARG A 261 32.25 9.06 -6.85
C ARG A 261 31.05 9.66 -7.58
N PRO A 262 31.17 10.01 -8.88
CA PRO A 262 30.04 10.48 -9.66
C PRO A 262 28.88 9.49 -9.52
N LEU A 263 27.73 10.03 -9.13
CA LEU A 263 26.52 9.25 -8.86
C LEU A 263 26.29 8.24 -9.99
N PRO A 264 26.24 6.93 -9.71
CA PRO A 264 26.00 5.95 -10.76
C PRO A 264 24.65 6.28 -11.43
N ARG A 265 24.53 6.11 -12.76
CA ARG A 265 23.46 6.69 -13.61
C ARG A 265 22.02 6.54 -13.08
N TRP A 266 21.72 5.56 -12.23
CA TRP A 266 20.44 5.40 -11.54
C TRP A 266 20.14 6.50 -10.50
N ARG A 267 21.16 7.11 -9.87
CA ARG A 267 21.07 8.32 -9.03
C ARG A 267 21.07 9.62 -9.85
N ALA A 268 21.36 9.58 -11.17
CA ALA A 268 21.20 10.72 -12.08
C ALA A 268 19.76 10.89 -12.61
N ALA A 269 18.86 9.94 -12.30
CA ALA A 269 17.45 9.98 -12.70
C ALA A 269 16.71 11.28 -12.34
N PRO A 270 16.91 11.93 -11.17
CA PRO A 270 16.26 13.20 -10.86
C PRO A 270 16.64 14.33 -11.83
N ALA A 271 17.91 14.41 -12.25
CA ALA A 271 18.35 15.41 -13.23
C ALA A 271 17.88 15.09 -14.66
N GLU A 272 17.70 13.81 -15.00
CA GLU A 272 17.05 13.40 -16.26
C GLU A 272 15.56 13.77 -16.27
N ILE A 273 14.85 13.48 -15.18
CA ILE A 273 13.44 13.83 -14.97
C ILE A 273 13.26 15.35 -15.03
N ALA A 274 14.08 16.11 -14.29
CA ALA A 274 14.01 17.57 -14.27
C ALA A 274 14.24 18.20 -15.65
N ARG A 275 15.13 17.63 -16.47
CA ARG A 275 15.35 18.09 -17.85
C ARG A 275 14.24 17.67 -18.82
N ALA A 276 13.50 16.61 -18.51
CA ALA A 276 12.44 16.09 -19.36
C ALA A 276 11.06 16.70 -19.05
N LEU A 277 10.80 17.08 -17.79
CA LEU A 277 9.53 17.67 -17.33
C LEU A 277 9.08 18.87 -18.18
N PRO A 278 9.93 19.89 -18.45
CA PRO A 278 9.53 21.03 -19.28
C PRO A 278 9.11 20.64 -20.70
N ARG A 279 9.62 19.52 -21.22
CA ARG A 279 9.27 19.02 -22.56
C ARG A 279 7.88 18.40 -22.60
N LEU A 280 7.38 17.87 -21.48
CA LEU A 280 6.05 17.26 -21.42
C LEU A 280 4.92 18.30 -21.47
N VAL A 281 5.15 19.47 -20.88
CA VAL A 281 4.15 20.55 -20.76
C VAL A 281 3.54 20.97 -22.11
N PRO A 282 4.31 21.33 -23.16
CA PRO A 282 3.70 21.74 -24.43
C PRO A 282 2.91 20.62 -25.11
N PHE A 283 3.36 19.36 -25.01
CA PHE A 283 2.61 18.22 -25.55
C PHE A 283 1.31 17.98 -24.77
N TRP A 284 1.35 18.13 -23.45
CA TRP A 284 0.16 18.02 -22.60
C TRP A 284 -0.86 19.11 -22.93
N ILE A 285 -0.43 20.37 -23.02
CA ILE A 285 -1.30 21.50 -23.41
C ILE A 285 -1.89 21.26 -24.80
N GLY A 286 -1.05 20.87 -25.77
CA GLY A 286 -1.51 20.56 -27.13
C GLY A 286 -2.55 19.44 -27.16
N LEU A 287 -2.34 18.37 -26.38
CA LEU A 287 -3.28 17.27 -26.27
C LEU A 287 -4.62 17.71 -25.63
N VAL A 288 -4.58 18.51 -24.57
CA VAL A 288 -5.78 19.08 -23.95
C VAL A 288 -6.56 19.94 -24.95
N VAL A 289 -5.87 20.85 -25.65
CA VAL A 289 -6.48 21.73 -26.66
C VAL A 289 -7.13 20.93 -27.79
N VAL A 290 -6.43 19.94 -28.33
CA VAL A 290 -6.97 19.07 -29.39
C VAL A 290 -8.19 18.30 -28.88
N THR A 291 -8.11 17.71 -27.68
CA THR A 291 -9.20 16.89 -27.13
C THR A 291 -10.42 17.73 -26.80
N ALA A 292 -10.24 18.94 -26.26
CA ALA A 292 -11.32 19.90 -26.04
C ALA A 292 -11.93 20.38 -27.37
N GLY A 293 -11.11 20.66 -28.38
CA GLY A 293 -11.58 21.01 -29.73
C GLY A 293 -12.42 19.90 -30.36
N VAL A 294 -11.98 18.64 -30.27
CA VAL A 294 -12.78 17.48 -30.71
C VAL A 294 -14.07 17.37 -29.89
N GLY A 295 -14.03 17.59 -28.58
CA GLY A 295 -15.21 17.58 -27.72
C GLY A 295 -16.25 18.64 -28.15
N TRP A 296 -15.79 19.85 -28.47
CA TRP A 296 -16.64 20.91 -29.01
C TRP A 296 -17.26 20.53 -30.36
N LEU A 297 -16.47 19.95 -31.27
CA LEU A 297 -16.98 19.47 -32.56
C LEU A 297 -18.04 18.38 -32.39
N VAL A 298 -17.78 17.38 -31.53
CA VAL A 298 -18.74 16.31 -31.23
C VAL A 298 -20.02 16.87 -30.62
N THR A 299 -19.91 17.82 -29.69
CA THR A 299 -21.06 18.38 -28.96
C THR A 299 -21.87 19.36 -29.80
N LYS A 300 -21.24 20.18 -30.66
CA LYS A 300 -21.89 21.32 -31.35
C LYS A 300 -22.11 21.10 -32.84
N VAL A 301 -21.30 20.28 -33.51
CA VAL A 301 -21.32 20.12 -34.97
C VAL A 301 -21.86 18.75 -35.37
N PHE A 302 -21.39 17.69 -34.72
CA PHE A 302 -21.79 16.32 -35.06
C PHE A 302 -23.08 15.85 -34.37
N GLY A 303 -23.79 16.75 -33.70
CA GLY A 303 -25.02 16.45 -32.98
C GLY A 303 -26.09 15.78 -33.85
N GLU A 304 -26.24 16.18 -35.11
CA GLU A 304 -27.22 15.65 -36.08
C GLU A 304 -26.62 14.62 -37.07
N SER A 305 -25.38 14.19 -36.83
CA SER A 305 -24.74 13.17 -37.66
C SER A 305 -25.04 11.75 -37.14
N VAL A 306 -24.71 10.73 -37.94
CA VAL A 306 -24.76 9.31 -37.53
C VAL A 306 -24.02 9.07 -36.21
N LEU A 307 -22.91 9.78 -35.97
CA LEU A 307 -22.17 9.70 -34.71
C LEU A 307 -23.00 10.22 -33.52
N GLY A 308 -23.73 11.31 -33.74
CA GLY A 308 -24.65 11.89 -32.76
C GLY A 308 -25.85 11.00 -32.48
N ASP A 309 -26.35 10.27 -33.49
CA ASP A 309 -27.42 9.30 -33.32
C ASP A 309 -26.96 8.11 -32.47
N VAL A 310 -25.80 7.51 -32.78
CA VAL A 310 -25.22 6.43 -31.95
C VAL A 310 -24.98 6.90 -30.51
N ASP A 311 -24.52 8.14 -30.33
CA ASP A 311 -24.30 8.72 -29.00
C ASP A 311 -25.58 8.88 -28.18
N ARG A 312 -26.72 9.10 -28.84
CA ARG A 312 -28.04 9.26 -28.20
C ARG A 312 -28.73 7.92 -28.00
N GLU A 313 -28.71 7.06 -29.01
CA GLU A 313 -29.48 5.81 -29.03
C GLU A 313 -28.87 4.71 -28.16
N LEU A 314 -27.53 4.56 -28.14
CA LEU A 314 -26.92 3.45 -27.43
C LEU A 314 -27.13 3.50 -25.90
N PRO A 315 -26.98 4.66 -25.21
CA PRO A 315 -27.31 4.75 -23.79
C PRO A 315 -28.80 4.49 -23.49
N VAL A 316 -29.70 4.93 -24.39
CA VAL A 316 -31.15 4.68 -24.26
C VAL A 316 -31.43 3.19 -24.39
N TRP A 317 -30.89 2.53 -25.42
CA TRP A 317 -31.02 1.09 -25.61
C TRP A 317 -30.53 0.31 -24.38
N PHE A 318 -29.37 0.67 -23.82
CA PHE A 318 -28.91 0.03 -22.59
C PHE A 318 -29.82 0.29 -21.40
N SER A 319 -30.34 1.52 -21.25
CA SER A 319 -31.29 1.88 -20.20
C SER A 319 -32.57 1.04 -20.27
N ASP A 320 -33.07 0.77 -21.47
CA ASP A 320 -34.28 -0.01 -21.69
C ASP A 320 -34.07 -1.52 -21.45
N HIS A 321 -32.83 -2.00 -21.58
CA HIS A 321 -32.46 -3.41 -21.42
C HIS A 321 -31.76 -3.72 -20.08
N ARG A 322 -31.92 -2.84 -19.08
CA ARG A 322 -31.31 -3.06 -17.77
C ARG A 322 -31.91 -4.25 -17.05
N THR A 323 -31.05 -4.97 -16.34
CA THR A 323 -31.43 -6.06 -15.43
C THR A 323 -30.61 -5.94 -14.16
N THR A 324 -31.13 -6.41 -13.03
CA THR A 324 -30.42 -6.38 -11.74
C THR A 324 -29.04 -7.05 -11.83
N THR A 325 -28.93 -8.17 -12.55
CA THR A 325 -27.65 -8.86 -12.76
C THR A 325 -26.65 -8.01 -13.54
N LEU A 326 -27.08 -7.34 -14.62
CA LEU A 326 -26.19 -6.46 -15.38
C LEU A 326 -25.87 -5.18 -14.60
N ASP A 327 -26.77 -4.69 -13.76
CA ASP A 327 -26.52 -3.55 -12.86
C ASP A 327 -25.41 -3.87 -11.87
N ASP A 328 -25.43 -5.05 -11.24
CA ASP A 328 -24.41 -5.52 -10.31
C ASP A 328 -23.07 -5.78 -11.01
N LEU A 329 -23.10 -6.46 -12.17
CA LEU A 329 -21.88 -6.75 -12.95
C LEU A 329 -21.21 -5.47 -13.44
N THR A 330 -21.99 -4.48 -13.89
CA THR A 330 -21.45 -3.19 -14.36
C THR A 330 -21.00 -2.32 -13.21
N ALA A 331 -21.65 -2.41 -12.03
CA ALA A 331 -21.17 -1.78 -10.80
C ALA A 331 -19.79 -2.33 -10.42
N PHE A 332 -19.61 -3.65 -10.42
CA PHE A 332 -18.30 -4.26 -10.17
C PHE A 332 -17.28 -3.90 -11.24
N GLY A 333 -17.65 -3.98 -12.53
CA GLY A 333 -16.76 -3.68 -13.65
C GLY A 333 -16.24 -2.25 -13.63
N THR A 334 -17.09 -1.28 -13.27
CA THR A 334 -16.67 0.13 -13.20
C THR A 334 -15.72 0.43 -12.04
N LEU A 335 -15.67 -0.40 -10.98
CA LEU A 335 -14.74 -0.22 -9.85
C LEU A 335 -13.27 -0.22 -10.31
N LEU A 336 -12.94 -0.97 -11.36
CA LEU A 336 -11.57 -1.07 -11.87
C LEU A 336 -11.05 0.27 -12.41
N GLY A 337 -11.93 1.07 -13.01
CA GLY A 337 -11.63 2.40 -13.55
C GLY A 337 -11.91 3.55 -12.58
N GLU A 338 -12.38 3.26 -11.37
CA GLU A 338 -12.75 4.27 -10.39
C GLU A 338 -11.50 4.96 -9.80
N THR A 339 -11.61 6.25 -9.49
CA THR A 339 -10.54 7.08 -8.90
C THR A 339 -9.89 6.42 -7.68
N THR A 340 -10.69 5.81 -6.80
CA THR A 340 -10.18 5.12 -5.60
C THR A 340 -9.24 3.97 -5.99
N THR A 341 -9.69 3.10 -6.89
CA THR A 341 -8.92 1.95 -7.36
C THR A 341 -7.67 2.38 -8.12
N ILE A 342 -7.78 3.33 -9.05
CA ILE A 342 -6.63 3.85 -9.80
C ILE A 342 -5.60 4.47 -8.85
N THR A 343 -6.04 5.21 -7.83
CA THR A 343 -5.13 5.80 -6.83
C THR A 343 -4.38 4.73 -6.04
N ILE A 344 -5.08 3.69 -5.57
CA ILE A 344 -4.47 2.57 -4.85
C ILE A 344 -3.47 1.83 -5.73
N VAL A 345 -3.87 1.45 -6.95
CA VAL A 345 -3.00 0.74 -7.90
C VAL A 345 -1.77 1.58 -8.23
N THR A 346 -1.94 2.87 -8.47
CA THR A 346 -0.84 3.80 -8.76
C THR A 346 0.14 3.91 -7.60
N ALA A 347 -0.34 4.06 -6.36
CA ALA A 347 0.51 4.14 -5.17
C ALA A 347 1.30 2.84 -4.94
N VAL A 348 0.62 1.70 -5.05
CA VAL A 348 1.24 0.37 -4.93
C VAL A 348 2.29 0.17 -6.03
N ALA A 349 1.94 0.46 -7.28
CA ALA A 349 2.85 0.31 -8.40
C ALA A 349 4.05 1.26 -8.33
N PHE A 350 3.85 2.51 -7.89
CA PHE A 350 4.93 3.47 -7.64
C PHE A 350 5.93 2.90 -6.63
N PHE A 351 5.42 2.40 -5.51
CA PHE A 351 6.23 1.80 -4.45
C PHE A 351 7.01 0.59 -4.95
N PHE A 352 6.35 -0.39 -5.57
CA PHE A 352 7.01 -1.59 -6.08
C PHE A 352 7.94 -1.31 -7.26
N ALA A 353 7.62 -0.36 -8.13
CA ALA A 353 8.54 0.08 -9.17
C ALA A 353 9.83 0.64 -8.55
N ARG A 354 9.73 1.39 -7.45
CA ARG A 354 10.90 1.91 -6.75
C ARG A 354 11.76 0.81 -6.14
N LEU A 355 11.13 -0.26 -5.64
CA LEU A 355 11.83 -1.45 -5.12
C LEU A 355 12.50 -2.26 -6.24
N LEU A 356 11.77 -2.52 -7.34
CA LEU A 356 12.17 -3.45 -8.40
C LEU A 356 13.18 -2.86 -9.38
N TYR A 357 13.02 -1.57 -9.72
CA TYR A 357 13.91 -0.87 -10.65
C TYR A 357 15.06 -0.17 -9.93
N ARG A 358 14.94 0.05 -8.61
CA ARG A 358 15.94 0.76 -7.78
C ARG A 358 16.34 2.12 -8.34
N ARG A 359 15.44 2.73 -9.12
CA ARG A 359 15.60 3.99 -9.83
C ARG A 359 14.28 4.76 -9.73
N TRP A 360 14.37 6.08 -9.73
CA TRP A 360 13.21 6.98 -9.62
C TRP A 360 12.45 7.19 -10.92
N LEU A 361 13.03 6.82 -12.07
CA LEU A 361 12.40 7.09 -13.36
C LEU A 361 11.08 6.33 -13.52
N GLU A 362 11.06 5.03 -13.24
CA GLU A 362 9.88 4.19 -13.43
C GLU A 362 8.70 4.58 -12.52
N PRO A 363 8.90 4.79 -11.20
CA PRO A 363 7.86 5.38 -10.34
C PRO A 363 7.35 6.73 -10.84
N VAL A 364 8.26 7.63 -11.25
CA VAL A 364 7.87 8.96 -11.74
C VAL A 364 7.12 8.88 -13.06
N VAL A 365 7.46 7.95 -13.95
CA VAL A 365 6.72 7.70 -15.19
C VAL A 365 5.29 7.23 -14.88
N ILE A 366 5.11 6.34 -13.90
CA ILE A 366 3.77 5.92 -13.44
C ILE A 366 2.99 7.14 -12.94
N LEU A 367 3.61 7.94 -12.06
CA LEU A 367 2.97 9.11 -11.47
C LEU A 367 2.59 10.14 -12.53
N LEU A 368 3.48 10.47 -13.46
CA LEU A 368 3.22 11.46 -14.52
C LEU A 368 2.18 10.98 -15.54
N ALA A 369 2.15 9.68 -15.85
CA ALA A 369 1.12 9.12 -16.71
C ALA A 369 -0.28 9.32 -16.10
N VAL A 370 -0.46 9.04 -14.80
CA VAL A 370 -1.75 9.17 -14.13
C VAL A 370 -2.10 10.61 -13.79
N VAL A 371 -1.16 11.39 -13.22
CA VAL A 371 -1.41 12.80 -12.84
C VAL A 371 -1.69 13.66 -14.06
N GLY A 372 -0.90 13.52 -15.13
CA GLY A 372 -1.18 14.24 -16.38
C GLY A 372 -2.46 13.79 -17.06
N GLU A 373 -2.90 12.55 -16.81
CA GLU A 373 -4.20 12.11 -17.29
C GLU A 373 -5.33 12.80 -16.51
N VAL A 374 -5.35 12.69 -15.19
CA VAL A 374 -6.40 13.24 -14.31
C VAL A 374 -6.56 14.75 -14.51
N TRP A 375 -5.48 15.52 -14.49
CA TRP A 375 -5.56 16.98 -14.65
C TRP A 375 -6.02 17.37 -16.05
N GLY A 376 -5.64 16.61 -17.08
CA GLY A 376 -6.04 16.93 -18.44
C GLY A 376 -7.48 16.58 -18.70
N PHE A 377 -7.95 15.43 -18.19
CA PHE A 377 -9.36 15.07 -18.16
C PHE A 377 -10.19 16.15 -17.46
N VAL A 378 -9.82 16.57 -16.25
CA VAL A 378 -10.56 17.59 -15.49
C VAL A 378 -10.63 18.91 -16.26
N LEU A 379 -9.51 19.34 -16.86
CA LEU A 379 -9.47 20.57 -17.63
C LEU A 379 -10.32 20.48 -18.91
N VAL A 380 -10.24 19.38 -19.67
CA VAL A 380 -11.10 19.18 -20.84
C VAL A 380 -12.56 19.12 -20.44
N ALA A 381 -12.91 18.41 -19.36
CA ALA A 381 -14.27 18.33 -18.85
C ALA A 381 -14.84 19.71 -18.51
N TRP A 382 -14.04 20.57 -17.88
CA TRP A 382 -14.43 21.95 -17.59
C TRP A 382 -14.59 22.81 -18.86
N LEU A 383 -13.74 22.63 -19.86
CA LEU A 383 -13.77 23.40 -21.12
C LEU A 383 -14.91 22.99 -22.06
N VAL A 384 -15.28 21.71 -22.09
CA VAL A 384 -16.28 21.18 -23.03
C VAL A 384 -17.70 21.27 -22.44
N ASP A 385 -17.84 21.05 -21.12
CA ASP A 385 -19.10 21.09 -20.39
C ASP A 385 -20.27 20.34 -21.08
N ARG A 386 -19.94 19.17 -21.65
CA ARG A 386 -20.93 18.27 -22.27
C ARG A 386 -21.85 17.69 -21.20
N SER A 387 -23.16 17.78 -21.44
CA SER A 387 -24.19 17.11 -20.65
C SER A 387 -24.08 15.59 -20.75
N ARG A 388 -24.46 14.87 -19.68
CA ARG A 388 -24.54 13.41 -19.68
C ARG A 388 -25.70 12.91 -20.55
N PRO A 389 -25.71 11.62 -20.94
CA PRO A 389 -26.85 11.02 -21.62
C PRO A 389 -28.17 11.24 -20.85
N PRO A 390 -29.29 11.55 -21.53
CA PRO A 390 -30.59 11.84 -20.91
C PRO A 390 -31.33 10.56 -20.50
N VAL A 391 -30.67 9.68 -19.75
CA VAL A 391 -31.23 8.44 -19.19
C VAL A 391 -31.00 8.41 -17.68
N PRO A 392 -31.80 7.67 -16.89
CA PRO A 392 -31.56 7.55 -15.45
C PRO A 392 -30.15 7.03 -15.16
N GLN A 393 -29.36 7.77 -14.37
CA GLN A 393 -28.02 7.34 -13.97
C GLN A 393 -28.09 6.34 -12.81
N LEU A 394 -27.27 5.29 -12.88
CA LEU A 394 -27.14 4.31 -11.79
C LEU A 394 -26.08 4.70 -10.75
N ASP A 395 -25.29 5.73 -11.02
CA ASP A 395 -24.23 6.24 -10.13
C ASP A 395 -24.52 7.69 -9.73
N ILE A 396 -24.00 8.11 -8.57
CA ILE A 396 -23.98 9.52 -8.18
C ILE A 396 -23.06 10.26 -9.16
N ALA A 397 -23.63 11.15 -9.96
CA ALA A 397 -22.87 11.97 -10.88
C ALA A 397 -22.12 13.08 -10.11
N PRO A 398 -20.78 13.10 -10.11
CA PRO A 398 -20.06 14.27 -9.63
C PRO A 398 -20.40 15.49 -10.52
N PRO A 399 -20.18 16.72 -10.04
CA PRO A 399 -20.46 17.96 -10.77
C PRO A 399 -19.41 18.21 -11.87
N THR A 400 -19.18 17.21 -12.72
CA THR A 400 -18.23 17.22 -13.83
C THR A 400 -18.92 16.78 -15.12
N SER A 401 -18.39 17.27 -16.25
CA SER A 401 -18.89 16.96 -17.60
C SER A 401 -18.83 15.46 -17.94
N SER A 402 -19.63 15.06 -18.94
CA SER A 402 -19.58 13.72 -19.54
C SER A 402 -18.33 13.50 -20.41
N TYR A 403 -17.79 14.53 -21.07
CA TYR A 403 -16.67 14.38 -22.01
C TYR A 403 -15.35 14.89 -21.43
N PRO A 404 -14.22 14.17 -21.63
CA PRO A 404 -14.11 12.77 -22.04
C PRO A 404 -14.35 11.83 -20.84
N SER A 405 -14.44 10.52 -21.07
CA SER A 405 -14.60 9.55 -19.98
C SER A 405 -13.32 9.39 -19.15
N GLY A 406 -13.30 9.99 -17.95
CA GLY A 406 -12.16 9.89 -17.02
C GLY A 406 -11.87 8.45 -16.55
N HIS A 407 -12.89 7.61 -16.35
CA HIS A 407 -12.67 6.19 -15.97
C HIS A 407 -11.90 5.44 -17.08
N THR A 408 -12.28 5.69 -18.34
CA THR A 408 -11.64 5.05 -19.49
C THR A 408 -10.23 5.59 -19.70
N ALA A 409 -10.04 6.90 -19.62
CA ALA A 409 -8.74 7.56 -19.76
C ALA A 409 -7.76 7.11 -18.67
N ALA A 410 -8.18 7.12 -17.41
CA ALA A 410 -7.38 6.67 -16.26
C ALA A 410 -7.01 5.18 -16.36
N THR A 411 -7.92 4.33 -16.83
CA THR A 411 -7.65 2.90 -17.10
C THR A 411 -6.51 2.73 -18.10
N VAL A 412 -6.59 3.43 -19.24
CA VAL A 412 -5.56 3.34 -20.29
C VAL A 412 -4.22 3.90 -19.79
N ALA A 413 -4.21 5.03 -19.09
CA ALA A 413 -2.99 5.62 -18.56
C ALA A 413 -2.34 4.73 -17.48
N CYS A 414 -3.11 4.30 -16.47
CA CYS A 414 -2.62 3.52 -15.35
C CYS A 414 -2.23 2.10 -15.77
N TYR A 415 -3.14 1.33 -16.36
CA TYR A 415 -2.82 -0.06 -16.73
C TYR A 415 -1.86 -0.12 -17.93
N GLY A 416 -1.92 0.86 -18.83
CA GLY A 416 -0.98 0.99 -19.94
C GLY A 416 0.46 1.24 -19.48
N VAL A 417 0.69 2.12 -18.51
CA VAL A 417 2.06 2.32 -17.99
C VAL A 417 2.59 1.06 -17.28
N LEU A 418 1.73 0.31 -16.58
CA LEU A 418 2.10 -0.97 -16.00
C LEU A 418 2.43 -2.02 -17.07
N ALA A 419 1.65 -2.08 -18.17
CA ALA A 419 1.94 -2.93 -19.31
C ALA A 419 3.29 -2.58 -19.97
N VAL A 420 3.61 -1.29 -20.12
CA VAL A 420 4.92 -0.83 -20.64
C VAL A 420 6.07 -1.29 -19.75
N LEU A 421 5.93 -1.18 -18.42
CA LEU A 421 6.95 -1.62 -17.48
C LEU A 421 7.05 -3.15 -17.44
N ALA A 422 5.94 -3.88 -17.45
CA ALA A 422 5.91 -5.34 -17.50
C ALA A 422 6.58 -5.87 -18.78
N ALA A 423 6.33 -5.23 -19.93
CA ALA A 423 6.95 -5.55 -21.22
C ALA A 423 8.49 -5.39 -21.24
N ARG A 424 9.06 -4.68 -20.26
CA ARG A 424 10.52 -4.49 -20.13
C ARG A 424 11.19 -5.54 -19.25
N ARG A 425 10.45 -6.25 -18.40
CA ARG A 425 11.00 -7.19 -17.41
C ARG A 425 10.54 -8.63 -17.59
N THR A 426 9.40 -8.85 -18.23
CA THR A 426 8.81 -10.17 -18.41
C THR A 426 9.05 -10.69 -19.83
N ARG A 427 8.88 -12.00 -20.01
CA ARG A 427 8.86 -12.65 -21.34
C ARG A 427 7.47 -12.64 -21.99
N VAL A 428 6.48 -12.01 -21.35
CA VAL A 428 5.12 -11.95 -21.90
C VAL A 428 5.15 -11.12 -23.19
N PRO A 429 4.62 -11.63 -24.32
CA PRO A 429 4.62 -10.87 -25.56
C PRO A 429 3.84 -9.57 -25.42
N ARG A 430 4.43 -8.47 -25.91
CA ARG A 430 3.85 -7.11 -25.84
C ARG A 430 2.39 -7.03 -26.32
N PRO A 431 1.98 -7.69 -27.43
CA PRO A 431 0.61 -7.62 -27.91
C PRO A 431 -0.41 -8.07 -26.86
N TRP A 432 -0.10 -9.11 -26.07
CA TRP A 432 -1.03 -9.61 -25.05
C TRP A 432 -1.21 -8.63 -23.88
N LEU A 433 -0.14 -7.96 -23.47
CA LEU A 433 -0.21 -6.95 -22.40
C LEU A 433 -1.11 -5.77 -22.82
N PHE A 434 -0.89 -5.25 -24.04
CA PHE A 434 -1.70 -4.13 -24.54
C PHE A 434 -3.11 -4.54 -24.96
N ALA A 435 -3.32 -5.78 -25.40
CA ALA A 435 -4.66 -6.34 -25.62
C ALA A 435 -5.44 -6.41 -24.30
N GLY A 436 -4.80 -6.77 -23.19
CA GLY A 436 -5.42 -6.74 -21.86
C GLY A 436 -5.83 -5.33 -21.43
N VAL A 437 -4.99 -4.31 -21.68
CA VAL A 437 -5.33 -2.91 -21.40
C VAL A 437 -6.48 -2.42 -22.28
N ALA A 438 -6.46 -2.74 -23.57
CA ALA A 438 -7.53 -2.39 -24.50
C ALA A 438 -8.86 -3.05 -24.10
N LEU A 439 -8.82 -4.35 -23.73
CA LEU A 439 -10.00 -5.07 -23.24
C LEU A 439 -10.55 -4.43 -21.97
N ALA A 440 -9.70 -4.08 -21.00
CA ALA A 440 -10.12 -3.40 -19.78
C ALA A 440 -10.79 -2.05 -20.07
N ALA A 441 -10.20 -1.24 -20.97
CA ALA A 441 -10.77 0.04 -21.37
C ALA A 441 -12.13 -0.11 -22.07
N VAL A 442 -12.28 -1.12 -22.94
CA VAL A 442 -13.55 -1.43 -23.61
C VAL A 442 -14.61 -1.87 -22.60
N VAL A 443 -14.28 -2.82 -21.71
CA VAL A 443 -15.21 -3.32 -20.69
C VAL A 443 -15.68 -2.18 -19.79
N ILE A 444 -14.76 -1.39 -19.24
CA ILE A 444 -15.09 -0.25 -18.38
C ILE A 444 -15.91 0.78 -19.15
N GLY A 445 -15.52 1.09 -20.40
CA GLY A 445 -16.28 1.98 -21.29
C GLY A 445 -17.72 1.54 -21.50
N VAL A 446 -17.95 0.26 -21.79
CA VAL A 446 -19.29 -0.32 -21.93
C VAL A 446 -20.07 -0.22 -20.61
N CYS A 447 -19.44 -0.51 -19.46
CA CYS A 447 -20.07 -0.31 -18.15
C CYS A 447 -20.50 1.16 -17.96
N ARG A 448 -19.67 2.13 -18.34
CA ARG A 448 -19.99 3.57 -18.20
C ARG A 448 -21.17 4.01 -19.09
N ILE A 449 -21.28 3.46 -20.30
CA ILE A 449 -22.41 3.73 -21.22
C ILE A 449 -23.68 3.08 -20.67
N TYR A 450 -23.61 1.80 -20.27
CA TYR A 450 -24.73 1.06 -19.69
C TYR A 450 -25.34 1.78 -18.48
N ARG A 451 -24.48 2.27 -17.59
CA ARG A 451 -24.87 2.99 -16.36
C ARG A 451 -25.37 4.42 -16.61
N GLY A 452 -25.42 4.86 -17.87
CA GLY A 452 -25.93 6.17 -18.27
C GLY A 452 -24.99 7.34 -18.00
N MET A 453 -23.70 7.06 -17.77
CA MET A 453 -22.75 8.05 -17.28
C MET A 453 -22.00 8.79 -18.40
N HIS A 454 -21.81 8.11 -19.54
CA HIS A 454 -21.01 8.60 -20.67
C HIS A 454 -21.63 8.18 -21.99
N HIS A 455 -21.47 9.03 -23.01
CA HIS A 455 -21.72 8.68 -24.40
C HIS A 455 -20.57 7.80 -24.97
N PRO A 456 -20.83 6.97 -25.99
CA PRO A 456 -19.81 6.23 -26.73
C PRO A 456 -18.59 7.06 -27.15
N THR A 457 -18.80 8.26 -27.69
CA THR A 457 -17.68 9.15 -28.07
C THR A 457 -16.85 9.63 -26.87
N ASP A 458 -17.44 9.80 -25.68
CA ASP A 458 -16.70 10.17 -24.47
C ASP A 458 -15.72 9.06 -24.08
N VAL A 459 -16.16 7.80 -24.20
CA VAL A 459 -15.34 6.61 -23.93
C VAL A 459 -14.18 6.52 -24.92
N VAL A 460 -14.46 6.65 -26.22
CA VAL A 460 -13.42 6.61 -27.26
C VAL A 460 -12.43 7.74 -27.09
N ALA A 461 -12.90 8.96 -26.85
CA ALA A 461 -12.05 10.12 -26.60
C ALA A 461 -11.19 9.96 -25.34
N GLY A 462 -11.77 9.42 -24.26
CA GLY A 462 -11.02 9.10 -23.04
C GLY A 462 -9.91 8.07 -23.29
N ALA A 463 -10.22 6.98 -23.99
CA ALA A 463 -9.24 5.96 -24.35
C ALA A 463 -8.11 6.54 -25.23
N ALA A 464 -8.46 7.35 -26.24
CA ALA A 464 -7.50 8.00 -27.13
C ALA A 464 -6.61 8.99 -26.37
N TYR A 465 -7.19 9.84 -25.52
CA TYR A 465 -6.46 10.78 -24.68
C TYR A 465 -5.45 10.04 -23.78
N GLY A 466 -5.90 9.01 -23.06
CA GLY A 466 -5.03 8.20 -22.20
C GLY A 466 -3.90 7.52 -22.97
N ALA A 467 -4.17 6.97 -24.15
CA ALA A 467 -3.17 6.30 -24.99
C ALA A 467 -2.12 7.27 -25.55
N VAL A 468 -2.55 8.43 -26.05
CA VAL A 468 -1.64 9.46 -26.60
C VAL A 468 -0.80 10.06 -25.49
N TRP A 469 -1.40 10.42 -24.35
CA TRP A 469 -0.67 10.94 -23.19
C TRP A 469 0.36 9.94 -22.67
N LEU A 470 -0.03 8.68 -22.47
CA LEU A 470 0.89 7.61 -22.07
C LEU A 470 2.06 7.49 -23.05
N THR A 471 1.78 7.52 -24.35
CA THR A 471 2.81 7.43 -25.39
C THR A 471 3.78 8.60 -25.30
N ILE A 472 3.31 9.82 -25.11
CA ILE A 472 4.15 11.02 -24.92
C ILE A 472 5.07 10.83 -23.71
N VAL A 473 4.53 10.46 -22.55
CA VAL A 473 5.28 10.25 -21.31
C VAL A 473 6.37 9.19 -21.52
N VAL A 474 6.02 8.04 -22.10
CA VAL A 474 6.95 6.93 -22.35
C VAL A 474 8.03 7.31 -23.37
N VAL A 475 7.67 7.98 -24.47
CA VAL A 475 8.64 8.39 -25.50
C VAL A 475 9.62 9.42 -24.96
N VAL A 476 9.14 10.40 -24.18
CA VAL A 476 9.99 11.48 -23.65
C VAL A 476 10.91 10.98 -22.54
N LEU A 477 10.41 10.11 -21.64
CA LEU A 477 11.16 9.69 -20.45
C LEU A 477 11.91 8.36 -20.63
N LEU A 478 11.31 7.38 -21.31
CA LEU A 478 11.81 6.01 -21.34
C LEU A 478 12.53 5.60 -22.63
N ARG A 479 12.49 6.40 -23.71
CA ARG A 479 13.12 6.06 -25.02
C ARG A 479 14.64 6.19 -25.03
N LYS A 480 15.22 7.10 -24.23
CA LYS A 480 16.69 7.32 -24.15
C LYS A 480 17.35 6.65 -22.95
N SER A 481 16.58 5.96 -22.12
CA SER A 481 17.08 5.32 -20.91
C SER A 481 17.65 3.93 -21.23
N PRO A 482 18.96 3.68 -21.01
CA PRO A 482 19.50 2.33 -21.08
C PRO A 482 18.71 1.40 -20.13
N GLN A 483 18.50 0.15 -20.53
CA GLN A 483 18.02 -0.85 -19.59
C GLN A 483 19.03 -0.97 -18.44
N PRO A 484 18.60 -1.21 -17.19
CA PRO A 484 19.53 -1.49 -16.11
C PRO A 484 20.28 -2.78 -16.46
N GLU A 485 21.50 -2.64 -17.00
CA GLU A 485 22.39 -3.77 -17.21
C GLU A 485 22.61 -4.47 -15.86
N GLY A 486 22.53 -5.80 -15.87
CA GLY A 486 22.78 -6.60 -14.69
C GLY A 486 24.13 -6.21 -14.09
N PHE A 487 24.14 -5.94 -12.79
CA PHE A 487 25.36 -5.67 -12.03
C PHE A 487 26.35 -6.83 -12.23
N THR A 488 27.28 -6.70 -13.17
CA THR A 488 28.56 -7.41 -13.06
C THR A 488 29.35 -6.68 -11.99
N VAL A 489 29.20 -7.13 -10.74
CA VAL A 489 30.18 -6.84 -9.70
C VAL A 489 31.49 -7.45 -10.18
N ARG A 490 32.34 -6.64 -10.81
CA ARG A 490 33.72 -7.03 -11.04
C ARG A 490 34.32 -7.17 -9.65
N LYS A 491 34.56 -8.41 -9.21
CA LYS A 491 35.35 -8.69 -8.01
C LYS A 491 36.63 -7.86 -8.15
N VAL A 492 36.85 -6.93 -7.23
CA VAL A 492 38.17 -6.38 -7.02
C VAL A 492 38.99 -7.57 -6.52
N SER A 493 39.91 -8.02 -7.35
CA SER A 493 40.96 -8.94 -6.91
C SER A 493 41.77 -8.20 -5.85
N THR A 494 41.58 -8.57 -4.58
CA THR A 494 42.59 -8.36 -3.55
C THR A 494 43.76 -9.27 -3.79
#